data_AF-A0A5C7Q9C8-F1
#
_entry.id   AF-A0A5C7Q9C8-F1
#
_cell.length_a   1.000
_cell.length_b   1.000
_cell.length_c   1.000
_cell.angle_alpha   90.00
_cell.angle_beta   90.00
_cell.angle_gamma   90.00
#
_symmetry.space_group_name_H-M   'P 1'
#
loop_
_entity.id
_entity.type
_entity.pdbx_description
1 polymer ?
#
loop_
_entity_poly.entity_id
_entity_poly.type
_entity_poly.pdbx_seq_one_letter_code
_entity_poly.pdbx_strand_id
1 'polypeptide(L)' 'MAALSTTVLYHDGCSICLSIAERFASTPGLAVEIVNLGIDAHRAREAQAAGVTRLPSLVIGGKVMRLEDHSSIEHVL' A
#
# COMPACT_ATOMS: atom_id res chain seq x y z
N MET A 1 -15.89 5.52 -19.85
CA MET A 1 -15.78 5.77 -18.39
C MET A 1 -14.56 5.02 -17.90
N ALA A 2 -13.45 5.70 -17.66
CA ALA A 2 -12.29 5.05 -17.05
C ALA A 2 -12.70 4.65 -15.64
N ALA A 3 -12.61 3.36 -15.31
CA ALA A 3 -12.74 2.90 -13.94
C ALA A 3 -11.79 3.77 -13.09
N LEU A 4 -12.30 4.40 -12.03
CA LEU A 4 -11.47 5.03 -11.01
C LEU A 4 -10.47 3.96 -10.60
N SER A 5 -9.21 4.12 -11.01
CA SER A 5 -8.17 3.15 -10.75
C SER A 5 -7.80 3.31 -9.29
N THR A 6 -8.59 2.68 -8.41
CA THR A 6 -8.46 2.81 -6.96
C THR A 6 -7.06 2.39 -6.55
N THR A 7 -6.36 3.30 -5.88
CA THR A 7 -5.06 3.00 -5.27
C THR A 7 -5.32 2.50 -3.85
N VAL A 8 -4.83 1.31 -3.52
CA VAL A 8 -5.08 0.68 -2.22
C VAL A 8 -3.76 0.32 -1.55
N LEU A 9 -3.53 0.78 -0.33
CA LEU A 9 -2.42 0.38 0.53
C LEU A 9 -2.90 -0.70 1.49
N TYR A 10 -2.42 -1.92 1.32
CA TYR A 10 -2.62 -3.03 2.27
C TYR A 10 -1.46 -3.08 3.26
N HIS A 11 -1.76 -3.14 4.55
CA HIS A 11 -0.78 -3.31 5.63
C HIS A 11 -1.34 -4.13 6.80
N ASP A 12 -0.52 -4.49 7.78
CA ASP A 12 -0.91 -5.30 8.97
C ASP A 12 -0.91 -4.51 10.29
N GLY A 13 -0.46 -3.26 10.26
CA GLY A 13 -0.39 -2.38 11.44
C GLY A 13 0.99 -2.33 12.08
N CYS A 14 2.02 -2.86 11.41
CA CYS A 14 3.41 -2.71 11.83
C CYS A 14 3.82 -1.23 11.99
N SER A 15 4.82 -0.95 12.84
CA SER A 15 5.22 0.44 13.15
C SER A 15 5.61 1.24 11.89
N ILE A 16 6.37 0.63 10.97
CA ILE A 16 6.72 1.25 9.69
C ILE A 16 5.50 1.45 8.79
N CYS A 17 4.54 0.52 8.82
CA CYS A 17 3.30 0.59 8.07
C CYS A 17 2.46 1.81 8.49
N LEU A 18 2.41 2.10 9.79
CA LEU A 18 1.64 3.23 10.32
C LEU A 18 2.23 4.56 9.88
N SER A 19 3.54 4.73 9.93
CA SER A 19 4.20 5.97 9.45
C SER A 19 3.95 6.20 7.95
N ILE A 20 3.94 5.12 7.15
CA ILE A 20 3.61 5.18 5.72
C ILE A 20 2.13 5.57 5.53
N ALA A 21 1.22 4.89 6.24
CA ALA A 21 -0.21 5.14 6.18
C ALA A 21 -0.56 6.60 6.55
N GLU A 22 0.01 7.12 7.63
CA GLU A 22 -0.17 8.52 8.05
C GLU A 22 0.29 9.50 6.97
N ARG A 23 1.41 9.21 6.29
CA ARG A 23 1.91 10.05 5.20
C ARG A 23 0.95 10.06 4.01
N PHE A 24 0.39 8.89 3.63
CA PHE A 24 -0.63 8.81 2.58
C PHE A 24 -1.91 9.57 2.97
N ALA A 25 -2.41 9.36 4.19
CA ALA A 25 -3.63 9.99 4.68
C ALA A 25 -3.53 11.52 4.82
N SER A 26 -2.34 12.02 5.16
CA SER A 26 -2.08 13.46 5.34
C SER A 26 -1.73 14.19 4.04
N THR A 27 -1.53 13.50 2.92
CA THR A 27 -1.14 14.13 1.65
C THR A 27 -2.36 14.62 0.88
N PRO A 28 -2.57 15.94 0.72
CA PRO A 28 -3.75 16.46 0.02
C PRO A 28 -3.78 16.06 -1.45
N GLY A 29 -4.97 15.71 -1.95
CA GLY A 29 -5.18 15.34 -3.36
C GLY A 29 -4.75 13.91 -3.72
N LEU A 30 -4.22 13.16 -2.76
CA LEU A 30 -3.83 11.77 -2.96
C LEU A 30 -4.98 10.83 -2.56
N ALA A 31 -5.61 10.20 -3.55
CA ALA A 31 -6.70 9.25 -3.33
C ALA A 31 -6.14 7.83 -3.13
N VAL A 32 -5.72 7.52 -1.90
CA VAL A 32 -5.30 6.17 -1.49
C VAL A 32 -6.25 5.64 -0.42
N GLU A 33 -6.84 4.49 -0.67
CA GLU A 33 -7.54 3.70 0.34
C GLU A 33 -6.50 2.98 1.21
N ILE A 34 -6.61 3.09 2.53
CA ILE A 34 -5.68 2.46 3.47
C ILE A 34 -6.41 1.33 4.19
N VAL A 35 -5.91 0.11 4.04
CA VAL A 35 -6.52 -1.11 4.56
C VAL A 35 -5.57 -1.79 5.53
N ASN A 36 -5.96 -1.83 6.80
CA ASN A 36 -5.27 -2.60 7.83
C ASN A 36 -5.86 -4.01 7.91
N LEU A 37 -5.17 -5.00 7.36
CA LEU A 37 -5.55 -6.40 7.36
C LEU A 37 -5.50 -7.07 8.74
N GLY A 38 -4.76 -6.49 9.69
CA GLY A 38 -4.77 -6.93 11.10
C GLY A 38 -6.08 -6.60 11.82
N ILE A 39 -6.80 -5.58 11.34
CA ILE A 39 -8.13 -5.21 11.84
C ILE A 39 -9.21 -5.82 10.94
N ASP A 40 -9.00 -5.76 9.63
CA ASP A 40 -10.01 -6.08 8.64
C ASP A 40 -9.70 -7.36 7.84
N ALA A 41 -9.68 -8.49 8.55
CA ALA A 41 -9.23 -9.77 8.01
C ALA A 41 -10.04 -10.27 6.80
N HIS A 42 -11.29 -9.81 6.61
CA HIS A 42 -12.09 -10.22 5.46
C HIS A 42 -11.50 -9.72 4.13
N ARG A 43 -10.73 -8.64 4.17
CA ARG A 43 -10.06 -8.05 2.99
C ARG A 43 -8.74 -8.72 2.63
N ALA A 44 -8.25 -9.66 3.44
CA ALA A 44 -7.06 -10.41 3.12
C ALA A 44 -7.24 -11.23 1.83
N ARG A 45 -8.43 -11.78 1.58
CA ARG A 45 -8.72 -12.52 0.34
C ARG A 45 -8.71 -11.62 -0.89
N GLU A 46 -9.17 -10.38 -0.74
CA GLU A 46 -9.12 -9.40 -1.81
C GLU A 46 -7.68 -9.00 -2.13
N ALA A 47 -6.87 -8.70 -1.11
CA ALA A 47 -5.45 -8.42 -1.28
C ALA A 47 -4.74 -9.59 -2.00
N GLN A 48 -5.00 -10.82 -1.58
CA GLN A 48 -4.45 -12.01 -2.23
C GLN A 48 -4.90 -12.14 -3.68
N ALA A 49 -6.18 -11.90 -3.99
CA ALA A 49 -6.70 -11.92 -5.35
C ALA A 49 -6.11 -10.82 -6.24
N ALA A 50 -5.75 -9.68 -5.65
CA ALA A 50 -5.01 -8.61 -6.32
C ALA A 50 -3.52 -8.93 -6.51
N GLY A 51 -3.03 -10.09 -6.04
CA GLY A 51 -1.65 -10.54 -6.17
C GLY A 51 -0.72 -10.09 -5.03
N VAL A 52 -1.27 -9.55 -3.94
CA VAL A 52 -0.48 -9.15 -2.76
C VAL A 52 0.04 -10.40 -2.06
N THR A 53 1.37 -10.48 -1.91
CA THR A 53 2.06 -11.61 -1.27
C THR A 53 2.89 -11.18 -0.05
N ARG A 54 3.14 -9.87 0.12
CA ARG A 54 3.90 -9.28 1.24
C ARG A 54 3.27 -7.95 1.65
N LEU A 55 3.47 -7.55 2.91
CA LEU A 55 2.98 -6.28 3.45
C LEU A 55 4.16 -5.41 3.92
N PRO A 56 4.02 -4.08 3.87
CA PRO A 56 2.95 -3.35 3.19
C PRO A 56 3.05 -3.45 1.66
N SER A 57 1.91 -3.37 0.96
CA SER A 57 1.86 -3.37 -0.51
C SER A 57 0.86 -2.33 -1.01
N LEU A 58 1.26 -1.61 -2.07
CA LEU A 58 0.41 -0.66 -2.76
C LEU A 58 -0.11 -1.29 -4.06
N VAL A 59 -1.42 -1.24 -4.30
CA VAL A 59 -2.04 -1.69 -5.54
C VAL A 59 -2.47 -0.46 -6.33
N ILE A 60 -1.89 -0.23 -7.50
CA ILE A 60 -2.26 0.87 -8.41
C ILE A 60 -2.59 0.31 -9.77
N GLY A 61 -3.79 0.59 -10.28
CA GLY A 61 -4.22 0.10 -11.59
C GLY A 61 -4.13 -1.43 -11.72
N GLY A 62 -4.40 -2.14 -10.61
CA GLY A 62 -4.31 -3.60 -10.53
C GLY A 62 -2.88 -4.16 -10.46
N LYS A 63 -1.84 -3.31 -10.39
CA LYS A 63 -0.46 -3.74 -10.22
C LYS A 63 -0.02 -3.59 -8.77
N VAL A 64 0.61 -4.64 -8.25
CA VAL A 64 1.22 -4.65 -6.91
C VAL A 64 2.59 -4.00 -6.97
N MET A 65 2.81 -3.01 -6.11
CA MET A 65 4.10 -2.40 -5.83
C MET A 65 4.46 -2.66 -4.36
N ARG A 66 5.65 -3.22 -4.16
CA ARG A 66 6.21 -3.47 -2.83
C ARG A 66 6.98 -2.25 -2.35
N LEU A 67 6.78 -1.88 -1.09
CA LEU A 67 7.52 -0.82 -0.43
C LEU A 67 8.61 -1.48 0.41
N GLU A 68 9.83 -1.55 -0.13
CA GLU A 68 10.99 -2.18 0.50
C GLU A 68 12.20 -1.27 0.31
N ASP A 69 13.01 -1.06 1.36
CA ASP A 69 14.30 -0.38 1.23
C ASP A 69 15.23 -1.22 0.34
N HIS A 70 15.83 -0.60 -0.67
CA HIS A 70 16.69 -1.31 -1.63
C HIS A 70 18.14 -0.87 -1.55
N SER A 71 18.41 0.41 -1.77
CA SER A 71 19.76 0.96 -1.87
C SER A 71 19.84 2.36 -1.29
N SER A 72 20.99 2.68 -0.71
CA SER A 72 21.32 4.03 -0.27
C SER A 72 21.31 5.03 -1.44
N ILE A 73 20.94 6.29 -1.16
CA ILE A 73 20.93 7.37 -2.17
C ILE A 73 22.35 7.72 -2.63
N GLU A 74 23.34 7.48 -1.77
CA GLU A 74 24.76 7.66 -2.01
C GLU A 74 25.31 6.78 -3.13
N HIS A 75 24.60 5.73 -3.56
CA HIS A 75 24.99 4.94 -4.73
C HIS A 75 24.76 5.67 -6.07
N VAL A 76 23.95 6.74 -6.08
CA VAL A 76 23.56 7.47 -7.29
C VAL A 76 23.87 8.98 -7.23
N LEU A 77 24.48 9.43 -6.14
CA LEU A 77 25.04 10.78 -5.97
C LEU A 77 26.55 10.74 -6.19
#